data_AF-A0A4Q4SYE5-F1
#
_entry.id   AF-A0A4Q4SYE5-F1
#
_cell.length_a   1.000
_cell.length_b   1.000
_cell.length_c   1.000
_cell.angle_alpha   90.00
_cell.angle_beta   90.00
_cell.angle_gamma   90.00
#
_symmetry.space_group_name_H-M   'P 1'
#
loop_
_entity.id
_entity.type
_entity.pdbx_description
1 polymer ?
#
loop_
_entity_poly.entity_id
_entity_poly.type
_entity_poly.pdbx_seq_one_letter_code
_entity_poly.pdbx_strand_id
1 'polypeptide(L)'
;MAARARSSIIPLPRRGNSLGTARDKGRANFAKSKHFNGYESWGSHRINPFESIYVRETFSSTHDARFDPAVEDPWAVPPEVSRHLRCEDYHWEATTNMPHFKGAVVWYWRSCLAVAWSLVKIFSMSLDLPEDFFAYKLSHPDAALALYYYPPIEDANDWNGKERIGMPSFFGFDLNSTMEC
;
A
#
# COMPACT_ATOMS: atom_id res chain seq x y z
N MET A 1 -16.65 -1.24 23.19
CA MET A 1 -16.37 0.20 22.94
C MET A 1 -15.35 0.45 21.80
N ALA A 2 -15.09 -0.52 20.90
CA ALA A 2 -14.01 -0.45 19.90
C ALA A 2 -14.47 -0.41 18.41
N ALA A 3 -15.78 -0.39 18.13
CA ALA A 3 -16.31 -0.48 16.77
C ALA A 3 -16.41 0.86 16.02
N ARG A 4 -16.22 2.00 16.69
CA ARG A 4 -16.51 3.33 16.12
C ARG A 4 -15.34 4.02 15.40
N ALA A 5 -14.11 3.53 15.51
CA ALA A 5 -12.93 4.25 15.02
C ALA A 5 -12.57 3.99 13.54
N ARG A 6 -13.05 2.91 12.91
CA ARG A 6 -12.68 2.58 11.51
C ARG A 6 -13.49 3.33 10.45
N SER A 7 -14.67 3.83 10.80
CA SER A 7 -15.60 4.40 9.79
C SER A 7 -15.24 5.82 9.33
N SER A 8 -14.37 6.53 10.05
CA SER A 8 -14.02 7.93 9.79
C SER A 8 -12.68 8.13 9.09
N ILE A 9 -11.93 7.05 8.82
CA ILE A 9 -10.52 7.13 8.38
C ILE A 9 -10.40 7.39 6.88
N ILE A 10 -11.39 6.98 6.08
CA ILE A 10 -11.45 7.24 4.65
C ILE A 10 -12.89 7.66 4.36
N PRO A 11 -13.17 8.93 3.98
CA PRO A 11 -14.47 9.27 3.43
C PRO A 11 -14.63 8.50 2.12
N LEU A 12 -15.23 7.31 2.20
CA LEU A 12 -15.57 6.54 1.01
C LEU A 12 -16.65 7.33 0.27
N PRO A 13 -16.43 7.65 -1.01
CA PRO A 13 -17.36 8.48 -1.73
C PRO A 13 -18.67 7.74 -1.98
N ARG A 14 -19.76 8.33 -1.48
CA ARG A 14 -21.12 7.97 -1.93
C ARG A 14 -21.26 8.39 -3.39
N ARG A 15 -22.01 7.59 -4.17
CA ARG A 15 -22.29 7.74 -5.61
C ARG A 15 -22.12 9.20 -6.08
N GLY A 16 -21.12 9.42 -6.94
CA GLY A 16 -20.84 10.72 -7.57
C GLY A 16 -19.53 11.40 -7.18
N ASN A 17 -18.74 10.86 -6.25
CA ASN A 17 -17.53 11.53 -5.75
C ASN A 17 -16.26 10.67 -5.85
N SER A 18 -15.99 10.02 -6.99
CA SER A 18 -14.65 9.44 -7.22
C SER A 18 -13.59 10.52 -6.95
N LEU A 19 -12.50 10.16 -6.28
CA LEU A 19 -11.33 11.01 -5.93
C LEU A 19 -10.76 11.79 -7.13
N GLY A 20 -11.47 12.80 -7.64
CA GLY A 20 -11.23 13.38 -8.95
C GLY A 20 -11.84 12.55 -10.10
N THR A 21 -11.94 13.19 -11.27
CA THR A 21 -12.36 12.55 -12.52
C THR A 21 -11.39 11.42 -12.89
N ALA A 22 -11.78 10.51 -13.80
CA ALA A 22 -10.85 9.47 -14.30
C ALA A 22 -9.53 10.08 -14.82
N ARG A 23 -9.60 11.31 -15.35
CA ARG A 23 -8.45 12.12 -15.77
C ARG A 23 -7.54 12.50 -14.60
N ASP A 24 -8.11 12.86 -13.45
CA ASP A 24 -7.35 13.24 -12.25
C ASP A 24 -6.60 12.05 -11.66
N LYS A 25 -7.26 10.88 -11.56
CA LYS A 25 -6.62 9.64 -11.09
C LYS A 25 -5.52 9.15 -12.04
N GLY A 26 -5.72 9.30 -13.36
CA GLY A 26 -4.74 8.93 -14.38
C GLY A 26 -3.45 9.77 -14.38
N ARG A 27 -3.41 10.89 -13.65
CA ARG A 27 -2.18 11.68 -13.46
C ARG A 27 -1.12 10.89 -12.71
N ALA A 28 -1.54 10.13 -11.70
CA ALA A 28 -0.67 9.33 -10.84
C ALA A 28 -0.52 7.89 -11.36
N ASN A 29 -0.71 7.62 -12.65
CA ASN A 29 -0.68 6.26 -13.18
C ASN A 29 0.65 5.55 -12.85
N PHE A 30 0.56 4.34 -12.30
CA PHE A 30 1.70 3.55 -11.84
C PHE A 30 2.69 3.18 -12.97
N ALA A 31 2.24 3.06 -14.21
CA ALA A 31 3.09 2.74 -15.36
C ALA A 31 4.08 3.87 -15.72
N LYS A 32 3.88 5.07 -15.17
CA LYS A 32 4.81 6.21 -15.31
C LYS A 32 5.81 6.30 -14.15
N SER A 33 5.61 5.53 -13.07
CA SER A 33 6.51 5.47 -11.93
C SER A 33 7.69 4.54 -12.23
N LYS A 34 8.88 4.92 -11.76
CA LYS A 34 10.06 4.04 -11.83
C LYS A 34 9.90 2.76 -11.01
N HIS A 35 9.10 2.82 -9.95
CA HIS A 35 8.95 1.76 -8.96
C HIS A 35 7.52 1.25 -8.84
N PHE A 36 6.68 1.49 -9.85
CA PHE A 36 5.27 1.09 -9.88
C PHE A 36 4.43 1.67 -8.72
N ASN A 37 4.87 2.81 -8.17
CA ASN A 37 4.10 3.60 -7.21
C ASN A 37 3.02 4.42 -7.93
N GLY A 38 1.85 4.53 -7.32
CA GLY A 38 0.73 5.31 -7.84
C GLY A 38 -0.52 4.50 -8.14
N TYR A 39 -1.36 5.07 -9.01
CA TYR A 39 -2.70 4.61 -9.31
C TYR A 39 -2.72 3.58 -10.45
N GLU A 40 -3.46 2.51 -10.23
CA GLU A 40 -3.81 1.50 -11.20
C GLU A 40 -5.33 1.48 -11.37
N SER A 41 -5.79 1.55 -12.63
CA SER A 41 -7.21 1.61 -12.99
C SER A 41 -7.85 0.22 -13.08
N TRP A 42 -9.17 0.20 -13.19
CA TRP A 42 -9.94 -0.98 -13.54
C TRP A 42 -9.32 -1.79 -14.68
N GLY A 43 -9.34 -3.10 -14.56
CA GLY A 43 -9.15 -3.98 -15.70
C GLY A 43 -7.71 -4.22 -16.14
N SER A 44 -6.72 -3.65 -15.45
CA SER A 44 -5.30 -3.76 -15.84
C SER A 44 -4.59 -4.99 -15.28
N HIS A 45 -5.08 -5.55 -14.17
CA HIS A 45 -4.38 -6.61 -13.45
C HIS A 45 -5.06 -7.96 -13.62
N ARG A 46 -4.27 -8.95 -14.07
CA ARG A 46 -4.65 -10.36 -14.16
C ARG A 46 -3.44 -11.20 -13.76
N ILE A 47 -3.54 -11.93 -12.65
CA ILE A 47 -2.44 -12.80 -12.19
C ILE A 47 -2.30 -14.03 -13.08
N ASN A 48 -3.42 -14.60 -13.54
CA ASN A 48 -3.44 -15.84 -14.31
C ASN A 48 -4.29 -15.71 -15.59
N PRO A 49 -3.82 -16.19 -16.77
CA PRO A 49 -4.61 -16.19 -18.01
C PRO A 49 -6.00 -16.85 -17.92
N PHE A 50 -6.19 -17.78 -16.97
CA PHE A 50 -7.47 -18.47 -16.76
C PHE A 50 -8.42 -17.78 -15.79
N GLU A 51 -7.95 -16.77 -15.04
CA GLU A 51 -8.78 -16.01 -14.10
C GLU A 51 -9.47 -14.81 -14.75
N SER A 52 -10.59 -14.38 -14.15
CA SER A 52 -11.24 -13.14 -14.54
C SER A 52 -10.40 -11.92 -14.15
N ILE A 53 -10.57 -10.86 -14.92
CA ILE A 53 -9.86 -9.61 -14.69
C ILE A 53 -10.39 -8.97 -13.41
N TYR A 54 -9.49 -8.54 -12.52
CA TYR A 54 -9.90 -7.96 -11.26
C TYR A 54 -10.63 -6.63 -11.45
N VAL A 55 -11.82 -6.54 -10.88
CA VAL A 55 -12.60 -5.30 -10.83
C VAL A 55 -12.20 -4.53 -9.58
N ARG A 56 -11.02 -3.88 -9.63
CA ARG A 56 -10.48 -3.05 -8.55
C ARG A 56 -9.70 -1.86 -9.07
N GLU A 57 -9.68 -0.77 -8.30
CA GLU A 57 -8.68 0.29 -8.40
C GLU A 57 -7.65 0.10 -7.31
N THR A 58 -6.39 0.43 -7.61
CA THR A 58 -5.28 0.38 -6.65
C THR A 58 -4.62 1.75 -6.54
N PHE A 59 -4.21 2.14 -5.34
CA PHE A 59 -3.14 3.12 -5.16
C PHE A 59 -2.03 2.51 -4.32
N SER A 60 -0.82 2.41 -4.87
CA SER A 60 0.33 1.78 -4.23
C SER A 60 1.41 2.80 -3.86
N SER A 61 2.05 2.60 -2.72
CA SER A 61 3.23 3.35 -2.28
C SER A 61 4.17 2.43 -1.52
N THR A 62 5.45 2.41 -1.88
CA THR A 62 6.50 1.74 -1.11
C THR A 62 6.90 2.55 0.13
N HIS A 63 7.56 1.90 1.07
CA HIS A 63 8.10 2.50 2.28
C HIS A 63 9.08 3.63 1.93
N ASP A 64 9.03 4.66 2.77
CA ASP A 64 9.90 5.82 2.69
C ASP A 64 10.25 6.26 4.11
N ALA A 65 11.55 6.23 4.41
CA ALA A 65 12.11 6.56 5.71
C ALA A 65 11.72 7.98 6.16
N ARG A 66 11.45 8.90 5.22
CA ARG A 66 11.02 10.28 5.52
C ARG A 66 9.67 10.33 6.23
N PHE A 67 8.86 9.28 6.12
CA PHE A 67 7.54 9.20 6.74
C PHE A 67 7.49 8.26 7.95
N ASP A 68 8.57 7.56 8.28
CA ASP A 68 8.63 6.65 9.41
C ASP A 68 9.06 7.39 10.69
N PRO A 69 8.21 7.48 11.72
CA PRO A 69 8.58 8.11 12.98
C PRO A 69 9.64 7.34 13.79
N ALA A 70 9.90 6.06 13.47
CA ALA A 70 10.92 5.26 14.13
C ALA A 70 12.32 5.52 13.56
N VAL A 71 12.44 6.19 12.41
CA VAL A 71 13.72 6.53 11.79
C VAL A 71 14.16 7.92 12.30
N GLU A 72 15.27 7.96 13.03
CA GLU A 72 15.83 9.21 13.58
C GLU A 72 16.37 10.14 12.48
N ASP A 73 17.16 9.59 11.55
CA ASP A 73 17.70 10.31 10.39
C ASP A 73 17.39 9.56 9.09
N PRO A 74 16.37 10.00 8.33
CA PRO A 74 16.03 9.42 7.03
C PRO A 74 17.13 9.50 5.97
N TRP A 75 18.16 10.33 6.18
CA TRP A 75 19.27 10.51 5.24
C TRP A 75 20.52 9.72 5.64
N ALA A 76 20.55 9.14 6.84
CA ALA A 76 21.64 8.29 7.32
C ALA A 76 21.57 6.85 6.80
N VAL A 77 20.69 6.55 5.84
CA VAL A 77 20.55 5.22 5.25
C VAL A 77 21.86 4.83 4.54
N PRO A 78 22.48 3.68 4.90
CA PRO A 78 23.73 3.25 4.27
C PRO A 78 23.60 3.11 2.73
N PRO A 79 24.64 3.41 1.94
CA PRO A 79 24.58 3.34 0.47
C PRO A 79 24.22 1.95 -0.09
N GLU A 80 24.56 0.88 0.65
CA GLU A 80 24.16 -0.48 0.36
C GLU A 80 22.66 -0.73 0.49
N VAL A 81 21.97 -0.04 1.40
CA VAL A 81 20.53 -0.14 1.57
C VAL A 81 19.80 0.81 0.63
N SER A 82 20.29 2.06 0.53
CA SER A 82 19.67 3.13 -0.25
C SER A 82 19.43 2.73 -1.72
N ARG A 83 20.37 1.98 -2.33
CA ARG A 83 20.24 1.50 -3.73
C ARG A 83 19.05 0.57 -3.96
N HIS A 84 18.56 -0.08 -2.92
CA HIS A 84 17.44 -1.03 -2.98
C HIS A 84 16.12 -0.41 -2.54
N LEU A 85 16.15 0.76 -1.90
CA LEU A 85 14.95 1.49 -1.54
C LEU A 85 14.23 2.02 -2.79
N ARG A 86 12.93 1.75 -2.86
CA ARG A 86 12.05 2.13 -3.97
C ARG A 86 11.35 3.47 -3.73
N CYS A 87 11.99 4.37 -2.99
CA CYS A 87 11.43 5.68 -2.63
C CYS A 87 11.30 6.57 -3.88
N GLU A 88 10.14 7.23 -4.05
CA GLU A 88 9.89 8.14 -5.18
C GLU A 88 8.84 9.19 -4.79
N ASP A 89 8.97 10.42 -5.28
CA ASP A 89 8.00 11.50 -5.05
C ASP A 89 6.92 11.63 -6.12
N TYR A 90 7.09 10.98 -7.29
CA TYR A 90 6.21 11.09 -8.46
C TYR A 90 4.71 10.95 -8.11
N HIS A 91 4.32 9.90 -7.39
CA HIS A 91 2.91 9.64 -7.06
C HIS A 91 2.34 10.68 -6.09
N TRP A 92 3.18 11.32 -5.26
CA TRP A 92 2.80 12.43 -4.41
C TRP A 92 2.65 13.73 -5.19
N GLU A 93 3.58 14.02 -6.10
CA GLU A 93 3.49 15.18 -7.00
C GLU A 93 2.25 15.09 -7.91
N ALA A 94 1.98 13.90 -8.43
CA ALA A 94 0.86 13.63 -9.31
C ALA A 94 -0.52 13.73 -8.62
N THR A 95 -0.56 13.65 -7.28
CA THR A 95 -1.78 13.75 -6.46
C THR A 95 -1.93 15.11 -5.76
N THR A 96 -1.11 16.10 -6.09
CA THR A 96 -1.19 17.47 -5.54
C THR A 96 -2.54 18.17 -5.75
N ASN A 97 -3.30 17.75 -6.77
CA ASN A 97 -4.67 18.21 -7.01
C ASN A 97 -5.70 17.67 -6.01
N MET A 98 -5.33 16.70 -5.17
CA MET A 98 -6.18 16.11 -4.14
C MET A 98 -5.69 16.56 -2.76
N PRO A 99 -6.18 17.72 -2.26
CA PRO A 99 -5.78 18.20 -0.94
C PRO A 99 -6.10 17.15 0.12
N HIS A 100 -5.25 17.04 1.13
CA HIS A 100 -5.32 16.06 2.22
C HIS A 100 -5.06 14.60 1.85
N PHE A 101 -5.03 14.21 0.57
CA PHE A 101 -4.83 12.80 0.19
C PHE A 101 -3.51 12.24 0.71
N LYS A 102 -2.36 12.86 0.35
CA LYS A 102 -1.04 12.46 0.86
C LYS A 102 -1.01 12.41 2.39
N GLY A 103 -1.54 13.44 3.06
CA GLY A 103 -1.57 13.53 4.52
C GLY A 103 -2.33 12.37 5.16
N ALA A 104 -3.51 12.02 4.63
CA ALA A 104 -4.32 10.91 5.12
C ALA A 104 -3.65 9.56 4.88
N VAL A 105 -3.06 9.36 3.69
CA VAL A 105 -2.36 8.11 3.34
C VAL A 105 -1.13 7.90 4.20
N VAL A 106 -0.29 8.94 4.38
CA VAL A 106 0.89 8.89 5.25
C VAL A 106 0.51 8.66 6.71
N TRP A 107 -0.55 9.29 7.19
CA TRP A 107 -1.05 9.06 8.55
C TRP A 107 -1.50 7.61 8.76
N TYR A 108 -2.24 7.05 7.80
CA TYR A 108 -2.68 5.66 7.83
C TYR A 108 -1.47 4.70 7.81
N TRP A 109 -0.51 4.95 6.91
CA TRP A 109 0.74 4.20 6.83
C TRP A 109 1.49 4.15 8.16
N ARG A 110 1.69 5.30 8.81
CA ARG A 110 2.35 5.40 10.12
C ARG A 110 1.61 4.62 11.20
N SER A 111 0.28 4.62 11.15
CA SER A 111 -0.54 3.84 12.07
C SER A 111 -0.35 2.33 11.87
N CYS A 112 -0.26 1.87 10.62
CA CYS A 112 0.05 0.48 10.30
C CYS A 112 1.46 0.07 10.75
N LEU A 113 2.47 0.91 10.52
CA LEU A 113 3.84 0.66 10.98
C LEU A 113 3.91 0.54 12.50
N ALA A 114 3.25 1.42 13.25
CA ALA A 114 3.22 1.35 14.71
C ALA A 114 2.66 0.01 15.21
N VAL A 115 1.58 -0.47 14.58
CA VAL A 115 0.98 -1.78 14.91
C VAL A 115 1.92 -2.93 14.54
N ALA A 116 2.52 -2.89 13.34
CA ALA A 116 3.47 -3.92 12.90
C ALA A 116 4.65 -4.03 13.88
N TRP A 117 5.23 -2.90 14.30
CA TRP A 117 6.30 -2.87 15.30
C TRP A 117 5.86 -3.46 16.64
N SER A 118 4.65 -3.16 17.12
CA SER A 118 4.12 -3.79 18.34
C SER A 118 3.99 -5.32 18.20
N LEU A 119 3.54 -5.81 17.04
CA LEU A 119 3.42 -7.25 16.80
C LEU A 119 4.78 -7.95 16.76
N VAL A 120 5.80 -7.34 16.16
CA VAL A 120 7.18 -7.85 16.14
C VAL A 120 7.75 -7.98 17.55
N LYS A 121 7.52 -6.98 18.39
CA LYS A 121 7.96 -6.98 19.79
C LYS A 121 7.31 -8.12 20.58
N ILE A 122 5.99 -8.28 20.44
CA ILE A 122 5.24 -9.39 21.05
C ILE A 122 5.75 -10.74 20.53
N PHE A 123 6.01 -10.86 19.22
CA PHE A 123 6.53 -12.08 18.62
C PHE A 123 7.92 -12.44 19.17
N SER A 124 8.81 -11.46 19.33
CA SER A 124 10.13 -11.67 19.94
C SER A 124 10.01 -12.23 21.36
N MET A 125 9.15 -11.62 22.18
CA MET A 125 8.89 -12.08 23.55
C MET A 125 8.28 -13.48 23.60
N SER A 126 7.43 -13.85 22.64
CA SER A 126 6.84 -15.20 22.58
C SER A 126 7.86 -16.31 22.30
N LEU A 127 9.04 -15.95 21.80
CA LEU A 127 10.17 -16.83 21.55
C LEU A 127 11.21 -16.78 22.70
N ASP A 128 10.88 -16.15 23.83
CA ASP A 128 11.80 -15.87 24.93
C ASP A 128 13.07 -15.09 24.49
N LEU A 129 12.93 -14.25 23.46
CA LEU A 129 13.99 -13.35 22.98
C LEU A 129 13.79 -11.93 23.54
N PRO A 130 14.85 -11.09 23.57
CA PRO A 130 14.71 -9.66 23.86
C PRO A 130 13.66 -9.00 22.95
N GLU A 131 12.91 -8.04 23.47
CA GLU A 131 11.82 -7.36 22.76
C GLU A 131 12.29 -6.71 21.43
N ASP A 132 13.54 -6.26 21.40
CA ASP A 132 14.21 -5.59 20.29
C ASP A 132 15.01 -6.54 19.39
N PHE A 133 14.91 -7.86 19.58
CA PHE A 133 15.71 -8.84 18.84
C PHE A 133 15.64 -8.69 17.32
N PHE A 134 14.45 -8.39 16.76
CA PHE A 134 14.26 -8.16 15.32
C PHE A 134 14.43 -6.70 14.88
N ALA A 135 14.65 -5.75 15.80
CA ALA A 135 14.68 -4.32 15.48
C ALA A 135 15.75 -3.97 14.45
N TYR A 136 16.94 -4.56 14.57
CA TYR A 136 18.02 -4.37 13.60
C TYR A 136 17.63 -4.84 12.18
N LYS A 137 17.00 -6.01 12.06
CA LYS A 137 16.59 -6.60 10.77
C LYS A 137 15.45 -5.82 10.10
N LEU A 138 14.66 -5.10 10.89
CA LEU A 138 13.51 -4.33 10.41
C LEU A 138 13.79 -2.82 10.37
N SER A 139 15.05 -2.41 10.53
CA SER A 139 15.47 -1.00 10.48
C SER A 139 15.18 -0.33 9.12
N HIS A 140 15.16 -1.11 8.03
CA HIS A 140 14.90 -0.63 6.67
C HIS A 140 13.94 -1.60 5.95
N PRO A 141 12.65 -1.59 6.29
CA PRO A 141 11.72 -2.58 5.78
C PRO A 141 11.36 -2.29 4.30
N ASP A 142 11.35 -3.31 3.45
CA ASP A 142 10.74 -3.25 2.11
C ASP A 142 9.21 -3.38 2.21
N ALA A 143 8.60 -2.52 3.01
CA ALA A 143 7.16 -2.52 3.21
C ALA A 143 6.47 -1.73 2.11
N ALA A 144 5.27 -2.14 1.71
CA ALA A 144 4.45 -1.39 0.76
C ALA A 144 3.01 -1.25 1.25
N LEU A 145 2.40 -0.12 0.92
CA LEU A 145 0.98 0.14 1.11
C LEU A 145 0.26 -0.02 -0.21
N ALA A 146 -0.86 -0.74 -0.20
CA ALA A 146 -1.80 -0.77 -1.31
C ALA A 146 -3.22 -0.44 -0.80
N LEU A 147 -3.81 0.63 -1.33
CA LEU A 147 -5.19 1.01 -1.07
C LEU A 147 -6.06 0.46 -2.19
N TYR A 148 -7.12 -0.25 -1.81
CA TYR A 148 -8.00 -0.95 -2.75
C TYR A 148 -9.40 -0.37 -2.72
N TYR A 149 -9.92 -0.02 -3.89
CA TYR A 149 -11.32 0.35 -4.07
C TYR A 149 -12.01 -0.64 -5.02
N TYR A 150 -13.06 -1.29 -4.50
CA TYR A 150 -13.92 -2.18 -5.27
C TYR A 150 -15.24 -1.44 -5.54
N PRO A 151 -15.66 -1.31 -6.82
CA PRO A 151 -16.85 -0.61 -7.17
C PRO A 151 -18.04 -1.56 -6.96
N PRO A 152 -19.27 -1.04 -6.94
CA PRO A 152 -20.43 -1.89 -7.13
C PRO A 152 -20.31 -2.66 -8.45
N ILE A 153 -20.43 -3.98 -8.39
CA ILE A 153 -20.52 -4.85 -9.58
C ILE A 153 -22.02 -4.96 -9.87
N GLU A 154 -22.50 -4.21 -10.89
CA GLU A 154 -23.93 -4.15 -11.20
C GLU A 154 -24.46 -5.41 -11.92
N ASP A 155 -23.57 -6.28 -12.42
CA ASP A 155 -23.90 -7.61 -12.94
C ASP A 155 -22.73 -8.57 -12.70
N ALA A 156 -22.98 -9.74 -12.09
CA ALA A 156 -21.95 -10.75 -11.80
C ALA A 156 -21.33 -11.37 -13.07
N ASN A 157 -22.03 -11.26 -14.21
CA ASN A 157 -21.55 -11.69 -15.52
C ASN A 157 -21.03 -10.48 -16.31
N ASP A 158 -19.83 -10.60 -16.88
CA ASP A 158 -19.37 -9.65 -17.89
C ASP A 158 -20.05 -9.90 -19.26
N TRP A 159 -19.82 -9.01 -20.23
CA TRP A 159 -20.30 -9.11 -21.63
C TRP A 159 -19.88 -10.42 -22.33
N ASN A 160 -18.97 -11.21 -21.73
CA ASN A 160 -18.38 -12.42 -22.29
C ASN A 160 -18.72 -13.69 -21.47
N GLY A 161 -19.64 -13.60 -20.50
CA GLY A 161 -20.06 -14.73 -19.66
C GLY A 161 -19.03 -15.19 -18.61
N LYS A 162 -18.00 -14.37 -18.32
CA LYS A 162 -17.04 -14.63 -17.24
C LYS A 162 -17.45 -13.89 -15.97
N GLU A 163 -17.32 -14.59 -14.84
CA GLU A 163 -17.66 -14.05 -13.53
C GLU A 163 -16.73 -12.90 -13.14
N ARG A 164 -17.31 -11.76 -12.74
CA ARG A 164 -16.55 -10.59 -12.26
C ARG A 164 -16.18 -10.81 -10.81
N ILE A 165 -14.90 -11.11 -10.56
CA ILE A 165 -14.39 -11.37 -9.21
C ILE A 165 -13.60 -10.14 -8.73
N GLY A 166 -13.77 -9.77 -7.46
CA GLY A 166 -13.03 -8.66 -6.85
C GLY A 166 -11.53 -8.97 -6.73
N MET A 167 -11.17 -9.80 -5.75
CA MET A 167 -9.84 -10.40 -5.62
C MET A 167 -10.02 -11.77 -4.96
N PRO A 168 -9.44 -12.85 -5.52
CA PRO A 168 -9.47 -14.16 -4.88
C PRO A 168 -8.65 -14.14 -3.59
N SER A 169 -8.89 -15.11 -2.71
CA SER A 169 -8.11 -15.29 -1.49
C SER A 169 -6.62 -15.38 -1.82
N PHE A 170 -5.84 -14.40 -1.35
CA PHE A 170 -4.39 -14.33 -1.50
C PHE A 170 -3.78 -14.06 -0.13
N PHE A 171 -2.89 -14.96 0.32
CA PHE A 171 -2.05 -14.74 1.49
C PHE A 171 -0.64 -14.41 1.01
N GLY A 172 -0.21 -13.16 1.22
CA GLY A 172 1.15 -12.71 0.94
C GLY A 172 1.64 -11.79 2.05
N PHE A 173 2.66 -12.24 2.79
CA PHE A 173 3.59 -11.37 3.50
C PHE A 173 4.86 -11.36 2.65
N ASP A 174 5.18 -10.23 2.00
CA ASP A 174 6.47 -10.09 1.34
C ASP A 174 7.49 -9.61 2.38
N LEU A 175 8.08 -10.56 3.11
CA LEU A 175 9.33 -10.33 3.84
C LEU A 175 10.47 -10.66 2.87
N ASN A 176 10.66 -9.83 1.85
CA ASN A 176 11.81 -9.96 0.98
C ASN A 176 13.05 -9.43 1.70
N SER A 177 13.52 -10.16 2.72
CA SER A 177 14.89 -10.03 3.18
C SER A 177 15.77 -10.70 2.13
N THR A 178 16.27 -9.94 1.18
CA THR A 178 17.41 -10.38 0.37
C THR A 178 18.64 -10.37 1.27
N MET A 179 18.80 -11.43 2.07
CA MET A 179 20.09 -11.83 2.63
C MET A 179 20.59 -13.00 1.77
N GLU A 180 21.46 -12.70 0.81
CA GLU A 180 22.47 -13.68 0.43
C GLU A 180 23.56 -13.65 1.52
N CYS A 181 23.98 -14.84 1.93
CA CYS A 181 25.03 -15.10 2.91
C CYS A 181 26.40 -14.58 2.47
#